data_AF-A0A4Y9JN57-F1
#
_entry.id   AF-A0A4Y9JN57-F1
#
_cell.length_a   1.000
_cell.length_b   1.000
_cell.length_c   1.000
_cell.angle_alpha   90.00
_cell.angle_beta   90.00
_cell.angle_gamma   90.00
#
_symmetry.space_group_name_H-M   'P 1'
#
loop_
_entity.id
_entity.type
_entity.pdbx_description
1 polymer ?
#
loop_
_entity_poly.entity_id
_entity_poly.type
_entity_poly.pdbx_seq_one_letter_code
_entity_poly.pdbx_strand_id
1 'polypeptide(L)'
;MMMKKTLLDTLKQTTKRQRILAGTGLALVLLTGGFFLAQPSTKTASVSKMTQTTSSSSVDKEATLMEKAEKAVKLLEDNQVKENVSTAETAVKALKDGDTKDKLTKRVETVKTALAKKETEARLAKEAEEAVSALEKDQVNEKVTLAQTAVDKVTAKDQKDKLQHRLNLVKSAMDTRAQQAAQAQAEEAARAAQAAAEAQQAAAQAQVPQPAYEAPAQTGGEVAAPAQDYTPPAPVVPQAPQQSLTQEQIQQQADEAEQRASDPNRVWDYQ
;
A
#
# COMPACT_ATOMS: atom_id res chain seq x y z
N MET A 1 21.81 33.24 -32.68
CA MET A 1 20.46 33.48 -33.25
C MET A 1 19.89 32.12 -33.64
N MET A 2 18.91 31.57 -32.90
CA MET A 2 17.46 31.73 -33.16
C MET A 2 17.04 30.85 -34.36
N MET A 3 16.14 29.86 -34.29
CA MET A 3 14.96 29.60 -33.46
C MET A 3 14.67 28.07 -33.49
N LYS A 4 14.58 27.35 -32.37
CA LYS A 4 13.33 26.99 -31.66
C LYS A 4 12.05 27.15 -32.51
N LYS A 5 11.53 26.06 -33.10
CA LYS A 5 10.10 25.74 -33.28
C LYS A 5 9.89 24.62 -34.31
N THR A 6 9.86 23.38 -33.83
CA THR A 6 8.99 22.34 -34.43
C THR A 6 8.45 21.44 -33.32
N LEU A 7 7.75 22.06 -32.37
CA LEU A 7 6.96 21.43 -31.30
C LEU A 7 5.50 21.24 -31.77
N LEU A 8 5.28 20.78 -33.01
CA LEU A 8 3.94 20.79 -33.61
C LEU A 8 3.64 19.60 -34.53
N ASP A 9 4.21 18.41 -34.28
CA ASP A 9 3.82 17.19 -35.01
C ASP A 9 3.39 16.04 -34.09
N THR A 10 2.59 16.36 -33.07
CA THR A 10 1.93 15.35 -32.23
C THR A 10 0.51 15.80 -31.88
N LEU A 11 -0.27 16.15 -32.90
CA LEU A 11 -1.66 16.51 -32.70
C LEU A 11 -2.55 15.98 -33.85
N LYS A 12 -2.61 14.64 -33.99
CA LYS A 12 -3.68 13.94 -34.73
C LYS A 12 -3.70 12.43 -34.50
N GLN A 13 -3.83 11.99 -33.24
CA GLN A 13 -4.31 10.62 -32.98
C GLN A 13 -5.03 10.50 -31.63
N THR A 14 -6.19 11.15 -31.52
CA THR A 14 -7.08 11.03 -30.36
C THR A 14 -8.52 10.88 -30.82
N THR A 15 -8.88 9.68 -31.30
CA THR A 15 -10.30 9.36 -31.56
C THR A 15 -10.61 7.88 -31.32
N LYS A 16 -10.76 7.50 -30.05
CA LYS A 16 -11.81 6.59 -29.55
C LYS A 16 -11.51 6.26 -28.08
N ARG A 17 -12.55 6.34 -27.25
CA ARG A 17 -12.62 6.03 -25.80
C ARG A 17 -12.66 7.24 -24.86
N GLN A 18 -13.62 8.12 -25.07
CA GLN A 18 -14.20 8.94 -24.01
C GLN A 18 -15.70 9.09 -24.23
N ARG A 19 -16.46 8.12 -23.72
CA ARG A 19 -17.81 8.20 -23.13
C ARG A 19 -17.87 6.92 -22.28
N ILE A 20 -17.85 6.95 -20.96
CA ILE A 20 -19.00 7.24 -20.09
C ILE A 20 -18.43 7.37 -18.67
N LEU A 21 -18.40 8.58 -18.10
CA LEU A 21 -18.59 8.81 -16.66
C LEU A 21 -18.80 10.32 -16.40
N ALA A 22 -20.03 10.70 -16.10
CA ALA A 22 -20.44 11.82 -15.22
C ALA A 22 -21.91 12.14 -15.49
N GLY A 23 -22.73 12.05 -14.45
CA GLY A 23 -24.18 12.18 -14.53
C GLY A 23 -24.70 13.59 -14.75
N THR A 24 -25.96 13.66 -15.18
CA THR A 24 -26.97 14.66 -14.81
C THR A 24 -28.26 14.29 -15.56
N GLY A 25 -29.41 14.39 -14.90
CA GLY A 25 -30.71 14.43 -15.59
C GLY A 25 -31.81 13.59 -14.97
N LEU A 26 -32.43 14.15 -13.93
CA LEU A 26 -33.83 13.93 -13.56
C LEU A 26 -34.73 13.72 -14.79
N ALA A 27 -35.40 12.56 -14.88
CA ALA A 27 -36.58 12.37 -15.72
C ALA A 27 -37.66 11.68 -14.88
N LEU A 28 -38.49 12.51 -14.23
CA LEU A 28 -39.84 12.16 -13.83
C LEU A 28 -40.63 11.74 -15.07
N VAL A 29 -41.07 10.49 -15.12
CA VAL A 29 -42.26 10.11 -15.91
C VAL A 29 -43.27 9.51 -14.95
N LEU A 30 -44.14 10.40 -14.49
CA LEU A 30 -45.50 10.09 -14.06
C LEU A 30 -46.31 9.68 -15.29
N LEU A 31 -46.72 8.42 -15.35
CA LEU A 31 -47.95 7.98 -16.02
C LEU A 31 -48.56 6.94 -15.06
N THR A 32 -49.53 7.29 -14.21
CA THR A 32 -50.97 7.38 -14.54
C THR A 32 -51.38 6.29 -15.56
N GLY A 33 -52.26 5.34 -15.25
CA GLY A 33 -53.01 5.13 -14.03
C GLY A 33 -53.52 3.70 -13.93
N GLY A 34 -53.80 3.30 -12.69
CA GLY A 34 -54.76 2.23 -12.45
C GLY A 34 -56.17 2.77 -12.71
N PHE A 35 -57.03 1.94 -13.28
CA PHE A 35 -58.46 1.89 -12.94
C PHE A 35 -59.09 0.73 -13.72
N PHE A 36 -59.34 -0.40 -13.06
CA PHE A 36 -60.45 -1.27 -13.46
C PHE A 36 -61.13 -1.78 -12.20
N LEU A 37 -61.97 -0.90 -11.66
CA LEU A 37 -62.97 -1.21 -10.64
C LEU A 37 -64.33 -1.11 -11.34
N ALA A 38 -64.95 -2.26 -11.63
CA ALA A 38 -66.34 -2.33 -12.06
C ALA A 38 -67.00 -3.61 -11.51
N GLN A 39 -67.87 -3.41 -10.53
CA GLN A 39 -68.95 -4.30 -10.08
C GLN A 39 -70.25 -3.47 -10.23
N PRO A 40 -71.47 -4.03 -10.06
CA PRO A 40 -72.04 -5.29 -10.58
C PRO A 40 -73.41 -5.05 -11.28
N SER A 41 -73.99 -6.13 -11.83
CA SER A 41 -75.44 -6.45 -11.84
C SER A 41 -76.01 -6.78 -13.22
N THR A 42 -76.25 -8.06 -13.47
CA THR A 42 -77.56 -8.51 -14.00
C THR A 42 -77.94 -9.83 -13.33
N LYS A 43 -79.22 -9.90 -13.00
CA LYS A 43 -79.93 -10.92 -12.23
C LYS A 43 -79.98 -12.30 -12.91
N THR A 44 -79.92 -13.33 -12.06
CA THR A 44 -80.80 -14.53 -12.00
C THR A 44 -81.05 -15.36 -13.27
N ALA A 45 -80.57 -16.62 -13.30
CA ALA A 45 -81.43 -17.81 -13.23
C ALA A 45 -80.64 -19.13 -13.30
N SER A 46 -81.14 -20.10 -12.53
CA SER A 46 -81.13 -21.56 -12.80
C SER A 46 -79.86 -22.38 -12.53
N VAL A 47 -79.86 -22.99 -11.33
CA VAL A 47 -79.71 -24.43 -11.07
C VAL A 47 -78.95 -25.25 -12.12
N SER A 48 -77.78 -25.78 -11.73
CA SER A 48 -77.55 -27.23 -11.61
C SER A 48 -76.25 -27.53 -10.86
N LYS A 49 -76.40 -28.39 -9.85
CA LYS A 49 -75.37 -29.02 -9.03
C LYS A 49 -74.65 -30.10 -9.86
N MET A 50 -73.44 -30.47 -9.42
CA MET A 50 -72.68 -31.68 -9.80
C MET A 50 -71.88 -31.55 -11.10
N THR A 51 -70.57 -31.32 -11.07
CA THR A 51 -69.58 -32.37 -10.79
C THR A 51 -68.26 -31.74 -10.35
N GLN A 52 -67.88 -32.04 -9.12
CA GLN A 52 -66.59 -31.74 -8.52
C GLN A 52 -65.48 -32.53 -9.25
N THR A 53 -64.81 -31.88 -10.20
CA THR A 53 -63.52 -32.30 -10.74
C THR A 53 -62.43 -31.63 -9.91
N THR A 54 -62.06 -32.24 -8.78
CA THR A 54 -60.92 -31.79 -7.98
C THR A 54 -59.90 -32.92 -7.86
N SER A 55 -59.15 -33.15 -8.94
CA SER A 55 -57.98 -34.04 -8.92
C SER A 55 -56.78 -33.55 -9.76
N SER A 56 -56.89 -32.44 -10.49
CA SER A 56 -55.83 -31.99 -11.42
C SER A 56 -54.99 -30.79 -10.94
N SER A 57 -55.41 -30.04 -9.93
CA SER A 57 -54.78 -28.74 -9.60
C SER A 57 -53.44 -28.81 -8.85
N SER A 58 -53.01 -29.98 -8.40
CA SER A 58 -51.71 -30.16 -7.71
C SER A 58 -50.54 -30.34 -8.67
N VAL A 59 -50.76 -31.05 -9.80
CA VAL A 59 -49.73 -31.31 -10.80
C VAL A 59 -49.37 -30.04 -11.58
N ASP A 60 -50.36 -29.21 -11.94
CA ASP A 60 -50.14 -27.94 -12.64
C ASP A 60 -49.34 -26.93 -11.80
N LYS A 61 -49.61 -26.89 -10.48
CA LYS A 61 -48.86 -26.05 -9.53
C LYS A 61 -47.42 -26.50 -9.41
N GLU A 62 -47.19 -27.81 -9.35
CA GLU A 62 -45.86 -28.38 -9.23
C GLU A 62 -45.01 -28.16 -10.50
N ALA A 63 -45.60 -28.34 -11.69
CA ALA A 63 -44.95 -28.02 -12.96
C ALA A 63 -44.58 -26.52 -13.04
N THR A 64 -45.49 -25.62 -12.61
CA THR A 64 -45.24 -24.17 -12.58
C THR A 64 -44.10 -23.81 -11.62
N LEU A 65 -44.03 -24.48 -10.45
CA LEU A 65 -42.95 -24.26 -9.48
C LEU A 65 -41.61 -24.76 -10.03
N MET A 66 -41.59 -25.94 -10.69
CA MET A 66 -40.39 -26.47 -11.35
C MET A 66 -39.88 -25.52 -12.43
N GLU A 67 -40.76 -24.99 -13.30
CA GLU A 67 -40.38 -24.02 -14.33
C GLU A 67 -39.79 -22.74 -13.72
N LYS A 68 -40.40 -22.22 -12.66
CA LYS A 68 -39.90 -21.04 -11.94
C LYS A 68 -38.52 -21.30 -11.32
N ALA A 69 -38.33 -22.45 -10.68
CA ALA A 69 -37.04 -22.83 -10.09
C ALA A 69 -35.96 -22.99 -11.17
N GLU A 70 -36.27 -23.66 -12.28
CA GLU A 70 -35.33 -23.84 -13.40
C GLU A 70 -34.92 -22.48 -14.01
N LYS A 71 -35.87 -21.57 -14.21
CA LYS A 71 -35.59 -20.22 -14.71
C LYS A 71 -34.74 -19.40 -13.73
N ALA A 72 -35.02 -19.49 -12.43
CA ALA A 72 -34.25 -18.77 -11.42
C ALA A 72 -32.81 -19.30 -11.32
N VAL A 73 -32.62 -20.62 -11.39
CA VAL A 73 -31.28 -21.23 -11.40
C VAL A 73 -30.52 -20.87 -12.68
N LYS A 74 -31.15 -20.94 -13.85
CA LYS A 74 -30.51 -20.48 -15.10
C LYS A 74 -30.12 -19.01 -15.05
N LEU A 75 -30.99 -18.15 -14.53
CA LEU A 75 -30.68 -16.73 -14.36
C LEU A 75 -29.46 -16.53 -13.44
N LEU A 76 -29.34 -17.30 -12.37
CA LEU A 76 -28.18 -17.28 -11.47
C LEU A 76 -26.90 -17.79 -12.17
N GLU A 77 -27.00 -18.82 -13.00
CA GLU A 77 -25.86 -19.35 -13.76
C GLU A 77 -25.36 -18.36 -14.81
N ASP A 78 -26.28 -17.73 -15.55
CA ASP A 78 -25.99 -16.72 -16.58
C ASP A 78 -25.50 -15.41 -15.95
N ASN A 79 -26.09 -15.04 -14.79
CA ASN A 79 -25.80 -13.81 -14.06
C ASN A 79 -25.45 -14.15 -12.62
N GLN A 80 -24.19 -14.55 -12.42
CA GLN A 80 -23.61 -14.87 -11.12
C GLN A 80 -23.46 -13.61 -10.27
N VAL A 81 -24.55 -13.16 -9.66
CA VAL A 81 -24.63 -12.03 -8.71
C VAL A 81 -25.40 -12.46 -7.46
N LYS A 82 -25.09 -11.84 -6.31
CA LYS A 82 -25.63 -12.25 -5.00
C LYS A 82 -27.17 -12.15 -4.94
N GLU A 83 -27.74 -11.18 -5.65
CA GLU A 83 -29.18 -10.94 -5.72
C GLU A 83 -29.94 -12.13 -6.33
N ASN A 84 -29.33 -12.80 -7.32
CA ASN A 84 -29.94 -13.96 -7.98
C ASN A 84 -29.83 -15.24 -7.15
N VAL A 85 -28.85 -15.33 -6.22
CA VAL A 85 -28.68 -16.49 -5.33
C VAL A 85 -29.92 -16.65 -4.46
N SER A 86 -30.36 -15.58 -3.79
CA SER A 86 -31.53 -15.62 -2.91
C SER A 86 -32.81 -15.99 -3.66
N THR A 87 -32.97 -15.49 -4.89
CA THR A 87 -34.12 -15.80 -5.75
C THR A 87 -34.13 -17.29 -6.14
N ALA A 88 -32.98 -17.84 -6.53
CA ALA A 88 -32.85 -19.24 -6.90
C ALA A 88 -33.04 -20.17 -5.68
N GLU A 89 -32.42 -19.88 -4.54
CA GLU A 89 -32.58 -20.64 -3.30
C GLU A 89 -34.05 -20.71 -2.87
N THR A 90 -34.76 -19.57 -2.93
CA THR A 90 -36.18 -19.50 -2.58
C THR A 90 -37.04 -20.34 -3.53
N ALA A 91 -36.80 -20.24 -4.83
CA ALA A 91 -37.57 -20.99 -5.83
C ALA A 91 -37.32 -22.51 -5.73
N VAL A 92 -36.07 -22.94 -5.49
CA VAL A 92 -35.71 -24.34 -5.30
C VAL A 92 -36.29 -24.89 -3.99
N LYS A 93 -36.27 -24.10 -2.91
CA LYS A 93 -36.85 -24.49 -1.62
C LYS A 93 -38.37 -24.71 -1.67
N ALA A 94 -39.07 -24.05 -2.59
CA ALA A 94 -40.51 -24.21 -2.81
C ALA A 94 -40.87 -25.52 -3.53
N LEU A 95 -39.89 -26.26 -4.08
CA LEU A 95 -40.11 -27.58 -4.66
C LEU A 95 -40.27 -28.64 -3.57
N LYS A 96 -41.06 -29.66 -3.88
CA LYS A 96 -41.08 -30.92 -3.14
C LYS A 96 -39.74 -31.64 -3.27
N ASP A 97 -39.45 -32.47 -2.27
CA ASP A 97 -38.22 -33.26 -2.25
C ASP A 97 -38.23 -34.30 -3.36
N GLY A 98 -37.06 -34.49 -3.97
CA GLY A 98 -36.87 -35.37 -5.12
C GLY A 98 -35.68 -34.94 -5.98
N ASP A 99 -35.34 -35.75 -6.96
CA ASP A 99 -34.12 -35.62 -7.77
C ASP A 99 -33.95 -34.25 -8.43
N THR A 100 -35.06 -33.65 -8.87
CA THR A 100 -35.06 -32.31 -9.51
C THR A 100 -34.62 -31.23 -8.52
N LYS A 101 -35.16 -31.24 -7.29
CA LYS A 101 -34.77 -30.28 -6.25
C LYS A 101 -33.31 -30.47 -5.85
N ASP A 102 -32.86 -31.70 -5.72
CA ASP A 102 -31.46 -32.01 -5.37
C ASP A 102 -30.49 -31.54 -6.46
N LYS A 103 -30.84 -31.75 -7.74
CA LYS A 103 -30.04 -31.28 -8.87
C LYS A 103 -29.97 -29.75 -8.91
N LEU A 104 -31.09 -29.07 -8.71
CA LEU A 104 -31.13 -27.60 -8.71
C LEU A 104 -30.39 -27.02 -7.50
N THR A 105 -30.51 -27.63 -6.33
CA THR A 105 -29.77 -27.23 -5.13
C THR A 105 -28.26 -27.33 -5.37
N LYS A 106 -27.77 -28.43 -5.95
CA LYS A 106 -26.34 -28.60 -6.30
C LYS A 106 -25.83 -27.52 -7.27
N ARG A 107 -26.64 -27.13 -8.26
CA ARG A 107 -26.31 -26.05 -9.20
C ARG A 107 -26.18 -24.70 -8.49
N VAL A 108 -27.13 -24.37 -7.62
CA VAL A 108 -27.09 -23.15 -6.81
C VAL A 108 -25.84 -23.11 -5.93
N GLU A 109 -25.53 -24.19 -5.21
CA GLU A 109 -24.33 -24.29 -4.34
C GLU A 109 -23.01 -24.18 -5.13
N THR A 110 -22.97 -24.75 -6.34
CA THR A 110 -21.83 -24.61 -7.25
C THR A 110 -21.60 -23.15 -7.64
N VAL A 111 -22.66 -22.44 -8.04
CA VAL A 111 -22.55 -21.01 -8.41
C VAL A 111 -22.19 -20.15 -7.19
N LYS A 112 -22.75 -20.45 -6.01
CA LYS A 112 -22.42 -19.75 -4.75
C LYS A 112 -20.96 -19.89 -4.37
N THR A 113 -20.40 -21.09 -4.52
CA THR A 113 -18.97 -21.35 -4.29
C THR A 113 -18.11 -20.59 -5.29
N ALA A 114 -18.47 -20.61 -6.58
CA ALA A 114 -17.77 -19.85 -7.62
C ALA A 114 -17.80 -18.34 -7.37
N LEU A 115 -18.95 -17.81 -6.94
CA LEU A 115 -19.13 -16.41 -6.56
C LEU A 115 -18.23 -16.02 -5.38
N ALA A 116 -18.24 -16.81 -4.31
CA ALA A 116 -17.40 -16.55 -3.13
C ALA A 116 -15.90 -16.56 -3.48
N LYS A 117 -15.48 -17.49 -4.36
CA LYS A 117 -14.11 -17.52 -4.88
C LYS A 117 -13.80 -16.25 -5.67
N LYS A 118 -14.65 -15.85 -6.62
CA LYS A 118 -14.47 -14.65 -7.45
C LYS A 118 -14.40 -13.38 -6.61
N GLU A 119 -15.24 -13.26 -5.58
CA GLU A 119 -15.20 -12.13 -4.65
C GLU A 119 -13.92 -12.08 -3.84
N THR A 120 -13.45 -13.24 -3.35
CA THR A 120 -12.18 -13.35 -2.62
C THR A 120 -11.00 -12.96 -3.51
N GLU A 121 -10.96 -13.46 -4.75
CA GLU A 121 -9.92 -13.12 -5.73
C GLU A 121 -9.94 -11.63 -6.06
N ALA A 122 -11.12 -11.02 -6.27
CA ALA A 122 -11.25 -9.59 -6.51
C ALA A 122 -10.80 -8.75 -5.31
N ARG A 123 -11.10 -9.19 -4.07
CA ARG A 123 -10.63 -8.51 -2.85
C ARG A 123 -9.12 -8.56 -2.72
N LEU A 124 -8.52 -9.73 -2.92
CA LEU A 124 -7.05 -9.92 -2.85
C LEU A 124 -6.34 -9.11 -3.94
N ALA A 125 -6.92 -9.07 -5.15
CA ALA A 125 -6.47 -8.22 -6.23
C ALA A 125 -6.46 -6.73 -5.84
N LYS A 126 -7.53 -6.24 -5.22
CA LYS A 126 -7.64 -4.86 -4.75
C LYS A 126 -6.66 -4.55 -3.62
N GLU A 127 -6.53 -5.44 -2.65
CA GLU A 127 -5.57 -5.31 -1.53
C GLU A 127 -4.13 -5.18 -2.05
N ALA A 128 -3.75 -5.99 -3.04
CA ALA A 128 -2.43 -5.94 -3.66
C ALA A 128 -2.20 -4.63 -4.45
N GLU A 129 -3.19 -4.17 -5.21
CA GLU A 129 -3.12 -2.90 -5.94
C GLU A 129 -2.97 -1.69 -4.99
N GLU A 130 -3.71 -1.69 -3.89
CA GLU A 130 -3.62 -0.66 -2.84
C GLU A 130 -2.27 -0.69 -2.14
N ALA A 131 -1.76 -1.87 -1.79
CA ALA A 131 -0.46 -2.01 -1.12
C ALA A 131 0.71 -1.59 -2.03
N VAL A 132 0.69 -1.97 -3.32
CA VAL A 132 1.70 -1.51 -4.29
C VAL A 132 1.59 0.00 -4.52
N SER A 133 0.39 0.55 -4.66
CA SER A 133 0.20 2.00 -4.80
C SER A 133 0.68 2.77 -3.55
N ALA A 134 0.47 2.21 -2.36
CA ALA A 134 0.93 2.81 -1.11
C ALA A 134 2.47 2.78 -0.98
N LEU A 135 3.12 1.74 -1.50
CA LEU A 135 4.58 1.64 -1.59
C LEU A 135 5.15 2.60 -2.65
N GLU A 136 4.50 2.73 -3.81
CA GLU A 136 4.90 3.69 -4.84
C GLU A 136 4.85 5.13 -4.33
N LYS A 137 3.82 5.45 -3.54
CA LYS A 137 3.67 6.76 -2.91
C LYS A 137 4.69 7.00 -1.80
N ASP A 138 4.85 6.02 -0.90
CA ASP A 138 5.76 6.12 0.25
C ASP A 138 6.75 4.94 0.20
N GLN A 139 7.91 5.21 -0.37
CA GLN A 139 8.96 4.22 -0.63
C GLN A 139 9.74 3.87 0.64
N VAL A 140 9.09 3.19 1.59
CA VAL A 140 9.68 2.74 2.86
C VAL A 140 9.68 1.22 2.95
N ASN A 141 10.72 0.65 3.57
CA ASN A 141 10.95 -0.80 3.58
C ASN A 141 9.78 -1.60 4.17
N GLU A 142 9.08 -1.08 5.18
CA GLU A 142 7.91 -1.76 5.75
C GLU A 142 6.81 -2.02 4.71
N LYS A 143 6.57 -1.05 3.82
CA LYS A 143 5.56 -1.18 2.76
C LYS A 143 5.98 -2.14 1.65
N VAL A 144 7.28 -2.40 1.50
CA VAL A 144 7.79 -3.40 0.55
C VAL A 144 7.29 -4.80 0.92
N THR A 145 7.40 -5.15 2.21
CA THR A 145 6.95 -6.45 2.73
C THR A 145 5.44 -6.60 2.63
N LEU A 146 4.68 -5.55 2.98
CA LEU A 146 3.22 -5.54 2.86
C LEU A 146 2.76 -5.71 1.41
N ALA A 147 3.36 -4.95 0.48
CA ALA A 147 3.05 -5.06 -0.94
C ALA A 147 3.40 -6.46 -1.48
N GLN A 148 4.57 -7.01 -1.14
CA GLN A 148 4.98 -8.34 -1.60
C GLN A 148 4.00 -9.41 -1.11
N THR A 149 3.67 -9.38 0.18
CA THR A 149 2.71 -10.31 0.80
C THR A 149 1.34 -10.25 0.13
N ALA A 150 0.85 -9.05 -0.18
CA ALA A 150 -0.44 -8.87 -0.85
C ALA A 150 -0.40 -9.38 -2.30
N VAL A 151 0.66 -9.08 -3.05
CA VAL A 151 0.87 -9.56 -4.43
C VAL A 151 0.97 -11.08 -4.48
N ASP A 152 1.57 -11.72 -3.48
CA ASP A 152 1.70 -13.17 -3.47
C ASP A 152 0.39 -13.92 -3.34
N LYS A 153 -0.63 -13.30 -2.71
CA LYS A 153 -1.99 -13.84 -2.60
C LYS A 153 -2.79 -13.71 -3.90
N VAL A 154 -2.33 -12.94 -4.88
CA VAL A 154 -3.06 -12.74 -6.15
C VAL A 154 -2.95 -14.01 -7.01
N THR A 155 -4.09 -14.60 -7.39
CA THR A 155 -4.13 -15.82 -8.21
C THR A 155 -4.13 -15.54 -9.71
N ALA A 156 -4.66 -14.39 -10.14
CA ALA A 156 -4.72 -13.99 -11.54
C ALA A 156 -3.30 -13.64 -12.05
N LYS A 157 -2.71 -14.55 -12.82
CA LYS A 157 -1.31 -14.46 -13.30
C LYS A 157 -0.96 -13.11 -13.90
N ASP A 158 -1.71 -12.64 -14.90
CA ASP A 158 -1.41 -11.40 -15.60
C ASP A 158 -1.43 -10.17 -14.67
N GLN A 159 -2.28 -10.19 -13.64
CA GLN A 159 -2.33 -9.12 -12.66
C GLN A 159 -1.17 -9.22 -11.66
N LYS A 160 -0.89 -10.44 -11.18
CA LYS A 160 0.26 -10.71 -10.31
C LYS A 160 1.57 -10.27 -10.98
N ASP A 161 1.77 -10.62 -12.25
CA ASP A 161 2.98 -10.26 -13.00
C ASP A 161 3.15 -8.74 -13.12
N LYS A 162 2.06 -8.01 -13.43
CA LYS A 162 2.08 -6.54 -13.51
C LYS A 162 2.42 -5.89 -12.16
N LEU A 163 1.80 -6.37 -11.09
CA LEU A 163 2.05 -5.87 -9.74
C LEU A 163 3.48 -6.18 -9.28
N GLN A 164 3.95 -7.40 -9.54
CA GLN A 164 5.32 -7.80 -9.21
C GLN A 164 6.35 -6.97 -9.98
N HIS A 165 6.08 -6.67 -11.25
CA HIS A 165 6.95 -5.80 -12.05
C HIS A 165 7.07 -4.40 -11.45
N ARG A 166 5.93 -3.77 -11.10
CA ARG A 166 5.91 -2.46 -10.43
C ARG A 166 6.67 -2.49 -9.11
N LEU A 167 6.43 -3.52 -8.29
CA LEU A 167 7.10 -3.70 -7.01
C LEU A 167 8.62 -3.81 -7.17
N ASN A 168 9.10 -4.54 -8.18
CA ASN A 168 10.53 -4.65 -8.48
C ASN A 168 11.13 -3.30 -8.93
N LEU A 169 10.43 -2.53 -9.76
CA LEU A 169 10.88 -1.19 -10.16
C LEU A 169 11.02 -0.25 -8.96
N VAL A 170 10.07 -0.28 -8.02
CA VAL A 170 10.15 0.54 -6.80
C VAL A 170 11.32 0.11 -5.92
N LYS A 171 11.51 -1.21 -5.71
CA LYS A 171 12.68 -1.73 -4.97
C LYS A 171 13.99 -1.22 -5.58
N SER A 172 14.16 -1.34 -6.90
CA SER A 172 15.38 -0.87 -7.58
C SER A 172 15.58 0.64 -7.44
N ALA A 173 14.51 1.43 -7.47
CA ALA A 173 14.58 2.88 -7.25
C ALA A 173 14.99 3.22 -5.82
N MET A 174 14.47 2.49 -4.83
CA MET A 174 14.85 2.64 -3.42
C MET A 174 16.34 2.31 -3.21
N ASP A 175 16.82 1.20 -3.77
CA ASP A 175 18.22 0.79 -3.66
C ASP A 175 19.15 1.83 -4.29
N THR A 176 18.80 2.31 -5.48
CA THR A 176 19.58 3.36 -6.19
C THR A 176 19.65 4.64 -5.35
N ARG A 177 18.52 5.05 -4.74
CA ARG A 177 18.48 6.23 -3.88
C ARG A 177 19.32 6.04 -2.62
N ALA A 178 19.28 4.87 -2.02
CA ALA A 178 20.08 4.55 -0.84
C ALA A 178 21.58 4.59 -1.16
N GLN A 179 21.99 4.04 -2.31
CA GLN A 179 23.37 4.09 -2.79
C GLN A 179 23.84 5.52 -3.05
N GLN A 180 23.02 6.33 -3.71
CA GLN A 180 23.33 7.75 -3.96
C GLN A 180 23.45 8.54 -2.65
N ALA A 181 22.57 8.30 -1.68
CA ALA A 181 22.64 8.95 -0.37
C ALA A 181 23.92 8.55 0.39
N ALA A 182 24.30 7.27 0.36
CA ALA A 182 25.53 6.79 0.99
C ALA A 182 26.78 7.39 0.33
N GLN A 183 26.81 7.49 -1.00
CA GLN A 183 27.91 8.14 -1.74
C GLN A 183 28.03 9.62 -1.39
N ALA A 184 26.91 10.36 -1.37
CA ALA A 184 26.91 11.77 -0.99
C ALA A 184 27.42 11.99 0.45
N GLN A 185 27.02 11.13 1.39
CA GLN A 185 27.51 11.19 2.77
C GLN A 185 29.02 10.90 2.87
N ALA A 186 29.53 9.93 2.09
CA ALA A 186 30.96 9.62 2.07
C ALA A 186 31.79 10.78 1.49
N GLU A 187 31.31 11.42 0.42
CA GLU A 187 31.97 12.59 -0.17
C GLU A 187 32.00 13.79 0.79
N GLU A 188 30.91 14.03 1.52
CA GLU A 188 30.83 15.10 2.52
C GLU A 188 31.74 14.83 3.71
N ALA A 189 31.78 13.59 4.20
CA ALA A 189 32.71 13.17 5.26
C ALA A 189 34.18 13.31 4.83
N ALA A 190 34.51 12.96 3.58
CA ALA A 190 35.86 13.12 3.03
C ALA A 190 36.27 14.60 2.96
N ARG A 191 35.37 15.49 2.52
CA ARG A 191 35.63 16.95 2.51
C ARG A 191 35.80 17.51 3.92
N ALA A 192 34.97 17.10 4.86
CA ALA A 192 35.09 17.52 6.26
C ALA A 192 36.43 17.08 6.88
N ALA A 193 36.88 15.87 6.59
CA ALA A 193 38.17 15.36 7.04
C ALA A 193 39.35 16.15 6.46
N GLN A 194 39.30 16.49 5.16
CA GLN A 194 40.32 17.32 4.52
C GLN A 194 40.39 18.73 5.13
N ALA A 195 39.23 19.38 5.33
CA ALA A 195 39.18 20.71 5.96
C ALA A 195 39.69 20.69 7.41
N ALA A 196 39.38 19.64 8.17
CA ALA A 196 39.88 19.48 9.54
C ALA A 196 41.42 19.27 9.57
N ALA A 197 41.97 18.49 8.64
CA ALA A 197 43.40 18.30 8.51
C ALA A 197 44.14 19.61 8.16
N GLU A 198 43.58 20.41 7.25
CA GLU A 198 44.15 21.70 6.86
C GLU A 198 44.11 22.72 8.01
N ALA A 199 43.01 22.74 8.79
CA ALA A 199 42.91 23.57 10.00
C ALA A 199 43.95 23.18 11.08
N GLN A 200 44.22 21.88 11.26
CA GLN A 200 45.26 21.42 12.18
C GLN A 200 46.67 21.82 11.72
N GLN A 201 46.96 21.72 10.43
CA GLN A 201 48.24 22.17 9.86
C GLN A 201 48.43 23.69 10.02
N ALA A 202 47.38 24.49 9.81
CA ALA A 202 47.42 25.93 10.02
C ALA A 202 47.66 26.29 11.51
N ALA A 203 47.00 25.59 12.44
CA ALA A 203 47.19 25.81 13.88
C ALA A 203 48.62 25.45 14.35
N ALA A 204 49.20 24.35 13.84
CA ALA A 204 50.56 23.94 14.17
C ALA A 204 51.61 24.96 13.69
N GLN A 205 51.40 25.60 12.53
CA GLN A 205 52.28 26.65 12.02
C GLN A 205 52.17 27.97 12.79
N ALA A 206 51.06 28.22 13.49
CA ALA A 206 50.90 29.43 14.31
C ALA A 206 51.57 29.35 15.70
N GLN A 207 52.03 28.17 16.13
CA GLN A 207 52.67 27.94 17.43
C GLN A 207 54.21 28.07 17.42
N VAL A 208 54.80 28.74 16.41
CA VAL A 208 56.22 29.10 16.44
C VAL A 208 56.51 29.87 17.74
N PRO A 209 57.44 29.40 18.60
CA PRO A 209 57.68 30.00 19.90
C PRO A 209 58.12 31.45 19.73
N GLN A 210 57.32 32.37 20.27
CA GLN A 210 57.75 33.75 20.50
C GLN A 210 59.03 33.68 21.37
N PRO A 211 60.15 34.30 20.96
CA PRO A 211 61.34 34.30 21.79
C PRO A 211 60.99 34.89 23.15
N ALA A 212 61.24 34.13 24.22
CA ALA A 212 61.14 34.62 25.57
C ALA A 212 62.13 35.79 25.70
N TYR A 213 61.61 37.01 25.75
CA TYR A 213 62.38 38.17 26.13
C TYR A 213 62.67 38.04 27.63
N GLU A 214 63.85 37.54 27.97
CA GLU A 214 64.40 37.67 29.31
C GLU A 214 64.68 39.16 29.56
N ALA A 215 63.78 39.81 30.30
CA ALA A 215 63.99 41.17 30.78
C ALA A 215 65.15 41.16 31.80
N PRO A 216 66.17 42.02 31.66
CA PRO A 216 67.28 42.08 32.61
C PRO A 216 66.76 42.52 33.98
N ALA A 217 67.18 41.81 35.02
CA ALA A 217 66.89 42.14 36.40
C ALA A 217 67.40 43.56 36.73
N GLN A 218 66.47 44.48 37.01
CA GLN A 218 66.80 45.73 37.68
C GLN A 218 66.40 45.64 39.15
N THR A 219 67.44 45.61 39.97
CA THR A 219 67.42 45.86 41.41
C THR A 219 66.99 47.30 41.70
N GLY A 220 66.00 47.47 42.59
CA GLY A 220 65.90 48.64 43.47
C GLY A 220 64.56 49.39 43.46
N GLY A 221 63.94 49.48 44.64
CA GLY A 221 63.26 50.71 45.10
C GLY A 221 61.74 50.74 45.09
N GLU A 222 61.16 50.35 46.23
CA GLU A 222 59.89 50.77 46.86
C GLU A 222 59.18 52.03 46.31
N VAL A 223 57.88 51.95 45.97
CA VAL A 223 56.72 52.61 46.66
C VAL A 223 55.37 52.23 46.00
N ALA A 224 54.27 52.39 46.74
CA ALA A 224 53.03 51.60 46.69
C ALA A 224 51.82 52.18 45.91
N ALA A 225 50.95 51.25 45.43
CA ALA A 225 49.46 51.19 45.42
C ALA A 225 48.60 52.33 44.79
N PRO A 226 47.34 52.11 44.31
CA PRO A 226 46.43 50.99 44.63
C PRO A 226 45.77 50.24 43.44
N ALA A 227 45.14 49.12 43.82
CA ALA A 227 44.57 48.06 43.00
C ALA A 227 43.52 48.49 41.95
N GLN A 228 43.60 47.83 40.79
CA GLN A 228 42.48 47.62 39.89
C GLN A 228 42.26 46.10 39.80
N ASP A 229 41.05 45.66 40.16
CA ASP A 229 40.57 44.30 39.98
C ASP A 229 40.64 43.91 38.50
N TYR A 230 41.68 43.17 38.13
CA TYR A 230 41.72 42.42 36.88
C TYR A 230 42.02 40.98 37.24
N THR A 231 40.98 40.14 37.25
CA THR A 231 41.10 38.69 37.34
C THR A 231 41.41 38.17 35.93
N PRO A 232 42.64 37.71 35.63
CA PRO A 232 42.89 37.03 34.37
C PRO A 232 42.09 35.71 34.34
N PRO A 233 41.58 35.26 33.19
CA PRO A 233 41.02 33.93 33.09
C PRO A 233 42.10 32.90 33.44
N ALA A 234 41.72 31.90 34.23
CA ALA A 234 42.61 30.82 34.65
C ALA A 234 43.30 30.18 33.42
N PRO A 235 44.59 29.80 33.52
CA PRO A 235 45.23 29.02 32.47
C PRO A 235 44.42 27.73 32.27
N VAL A 236 43.99 27.52 31.04
CA VAL A 236 43.35 26.27 30.64
C VAL A 236 44.40 25.19 30.86
N VAL A 237 44.18 24.34 31.86
CA VAL A 237 44.97 23.12 32.05
C VAL A 237 44.88 22.36 30.74
N PRO A 238 45.99 22.02 30.06
CA PRO A 238 45.90 21.20 28.86
C PRO A 238 45.19 19.91 29.26
N GLN A 239 43.98 19.71 28.73
CA GLN A 239 43.36 18.40 28.80
C GLN A 239 44.38 17.44 28.18
N ALA A 240 44.78 16.43 28.98
CA ALA A 240 45.63 15.36 28.49
C ALA A 240 45.08 14.91 27.12
N PRO A 241 45.94 14.73 26.10
CA PRO A 241 45.47 14.26 24.81
C PRO A 241 44.61 13.03 25.06
N GLN A 242 43.34 13.09 24.69
CA GLN A 242 42.53 11.88 24.66
C GLN A 242 43.33 10.91 23.82
N GLN A 243 43.76 9.80 24.44
CA GLN A 243 44.65 8.85 23.82
C GLN A 243 44.01 8.45 22.49
N SER A 244 44.55 8.98 21.40
CA SER A 244 44.18 8.56 20.06
C SER A 244 44.52 7.08 20.03
N LEU A 245 43.49 6.24 19.94
CA LEU A 245 43.65 4.80 19.77
C LEU A 245 44.71 4.59 18.69
N THR A 246 45.79 3.90 19.03
CA THR A 246 46.85 3.64 18.05
C THR A 246 46.23 2.85 16.89
N GLN A 247 46.81 2.96 15.70
CA GLN A 247 46.31 2.23 14.52
C GLN A 247 46.17 0.73 14.80
N GLU A 248 47.02 0.18 15.66
CA GLU A 248 46.97 -1.19 16.15
C GLU A 248 45.71 -1.49 16.99
N GLN A 249 45.28 -0.56 17.86
CA GLN A 249 44.06 -0.71 18.65
C GLN A 249 42.79 -0.58 17.80
N ILE A 250 42.83 0.23 16.74
CA ILE A 250 41.72 0.33 15.78
C ILE A 250 41.59 -0.98 14.99
N GLN A 251 42.72 -1.55 14.56
CA GLN A 251 42.73 -2.82 13.84
C GLN A 251 42.24 -3.97 14.74
N GLN A 252 42.66 -3.99 16.00
CA GLN A 252 42.24 -4.99 16.97
C GLN A 252 40.72 -4.94 17.25
N GLN A 253 40.13 -3.73 17.30
CA GLN A 253 38.68 -3.57 17.42
C GLN A 253 37.92 -4.00 16.15
N ALA A 254 38.49 -3.79 14.96
CA ALA A 254 37.90 -4.26 13.72
C ALA A 254 37.90 -5.79 13.64
N ASP A 255 39.02 -6.41 14.00
CA ASP A 255 39.17 -7.88 14.01
C ASP A 255 38.23 -8.53 15.05
N GLU A 256 38.05 -7.90 16.22
CA GLU A 256 37.13 -8.37 17.25
C GLU A 256 35.66 -8.21 16.82
N ALA A 257 35.33 -7.16 16.07
CA ALA A 257 33.99 -6.98 15.48
C ALA A 257 33.70 -8.03 14.39
N GLU A 258 34.68 -8.38 13.55
CA GLU A 258 34.54 -9.45 12.56
C GLU A 258 34.40 -10.84 13.19
N GLN A 259 35.14 -11.11 14.27
CA GLN A 259 34.97 -12.36 15.04
C GLN A 259 33.57 -12.42 15.69
N ARG A 260 33.07 -11.29 16.19
CA ARG A 260 31.73 -11.21 16.79
C ARG A 260 30.59 -11.32 15.76
N ALA A 261 30.82 -10.89 14.52
CA ALA A 261 29.89 -11.04 13.41
C ALA A 261 29.90 -12.47 12.81
N SER A 262 31.00 -13.20 13.00
CA SER A 262 31.18 -14.56 12.48
C SER A 262 30.71 -15.65 13.44
N ASP A 263 30.17 -15.31 14.62
CA ASP A 263 29.62 -16.29 15.57
C ASP A 263 28.23 -16.80 15.10
N PRO A 264 28.13 -18.05 14.64
CA PRO A 264 26.88 -18.58 14.08
C PRO A 264 25.82 -18.89 15.15
N ASN A 265 26.12 -18.73 16.44
CA ASN A 265 25.20 -19.04 17.55
C ASN A 265 24.58 -17.80 18.22
N ARG A 266 24.73 -16.61 17.64
CA ARG A 266 24.26 -15.37 18.29
C ARG A 266 22.74 -15.21 18.17
N VAL A 267 22.03 -15.43 19.28
CA VAL A 267 20.62 -15.07 19.48
C VAL A 267 20.53 -13.55 19.63
N TRP A 268 19.82 -12.89 18.73
CA TRP A 268 19.59 -11.44 18.78
C TRP A 268 18.50 -11.12 19.81
N ASP A 269 18.92 -10.73 21.02
CA ASP A 269 18.02 -10.15 22.02
C ASP A 269 17.89 -8.64 21.72
N TYR A 270 16.75 -8.25 21.14
CA TYR A 270 16.40 -6.86 20.87
C TYR A 270 15.44 -6.38 21.97
N GLN A 271 15.95 -5.59 22.91
CA GLN A 271 15.15 -4.72 23.79
C GLN A 271 15.06 -3.32 23.21
#